data_AF-A0A7J8XSH3-F1
#
_entry.id   AF-A0A7J8XSH3-F1
#
_cell.length_a   1.000
_cell.length_b   1.000
_cell.length_c   1.000
_cell.angle_alpha   90.00
_cell.angle_beta   90.00
_cell.angle_gamma   90.00
#
_symmetry.space_group_name_H-M   'P 1'
#
loop_
_entity.id
_entity.type
_entity.pdbx_description
1 polymer ?
#
loop_
_entity_poly.entity_id
_entity_poly.type
_entity_poly.pdbx_seq_one_letter_code
_entity_poly.pdbx_strand_id
1 'polypeptide(L)'
;MALTLCMQVRKICQAISFLSPATCMILSSLDLGLQPWEIVGILSCGLALSSFALSGLYCTHQDISPEYASILLGITNTVGAVPGIVGVALTGFLLDSTHSWSMSLFAPSIFFYLTGTIVWLAFASSKPQSFSESD
;
A
#
# COMPACT_ATOMS: atom_id res chain seq x y z
N MET A 1 8.35 26.02 -1.82
CA MET A 1 7.11 26.05 -1.02
C MET A 1 6.03 25.13 -1.59
N ALA A 2 5.66 25.25 -2.88
CA ALA A 2 4.65 24.37 -3.51
C ALA A 2 5.05 22.87 -3.54
N LEU A 3 6.30 22.55 -3.91
CA LEU A 3 6.82 21.18 -3.91
C LEU A 3 6.76 20.52 -2.53
N THR A 4 7.03 21.27 -1.45
CA THR A 4 6.98 20.76 -0.08
C THR A 4 5.55 20.39 0.35
N LEU A 5 4.55 21.14 -0.10
CA LEU A 5 3.15 20.92 0.25
C LEU A 5 2.57 19.69 -0.48
N CYS A 6 2.88 19.55 -1.77
CA CYS A 6 2.52 18.34 -2.55
C CYS A 6 3.05 17.07 -1.86
N MET A 7 4.22 17.17 -1.24
CA MET A 7 4.86 16.04 -0.58
C MET A 7 4.26 15.65 0.76
N GLN A 8 3.81 16.64 1.54
CA GLN A 8 3.05 16.35 2.74
C GLN A 8 1.72 15.66 2.39
N VAL A 9 1.03 16.13 1.34
CA VAL A 9 -0.20 15.50 0.86
C VAL A 9 0.05 14.04 0.47
N ARG A 10 1.09 13.74 -0.29
CA ARG A 10 1.41 12.35 -0.68
C ARG A 10 1.77 11.45 0.48
N LYS A 11 2.56 11.96 1.45
CA LYS A 11 2.86 11.19 2.66
C LYS A 11 1.60 10.84 3.44
N ILE A 12 0.68 11.79 3.58
CA ILE A 12 -0.60 11.58 4.27
C ILE A 12 -1.49 10.62 3.48
N CYS A 13 -1.67 10.81 2.17
CA CYS A 13 -2.49 9.92 1.34
C CYS A 13 -1.96 8.48 1.33
N GLN A 14 -0.64 8.29 1.24
CA GLN A 14 -0.06 6.95 1.26
C GLN A 14 -0.15 6.31 2.65
N ALA A 15 0.03 7.07 3.73
CA ALA A 15 -0.15 6.59 5.09
C ALA A 15 -1.61 6.15 5.32
N ILE A 16 -2.59 6.95 4.93
CA ILE A 16 -4.02 6.59 5.01
C ILE A 16 -4.30 5.31 4.24
N SER A 17 -3.74 5.19 3.03
CA SER A 17 -3.95 4.02 2.19
C SER A 17 -3.43 2.70 2.77
N PHE A 18 -2.36 2.73 3.56
CA PHE A 18 -1.80 1.52 4.18
C PHE A 18 -2.34 1.29 5.60
N LEU A 19 -2.58 2.35 6.36
CA LEU A 19 -3.17 2.25 7.70
C LEU A 19 -4.63 1.81 7.64
N SER A 20 -5.42 2.25 6.65
CA SER A 20 -6.84 1.92 6.60
C SER A 20 -7.12 0.42 6.40
N PRO A 21 -6.49 -0.31 5.47
CA PRO A 21 -6.66 -1.77 5.37
C PRO A 21 -6.15 -2.49 6.62
N ALA A 22 -5.04 -2.03 7.20
CA ALA A 22 -4.46 -2.62 8.39
C ALA A 22 -5.40 -2.51 9.60
N THR A 23 -5.99 -1.33 9.85
CA THR A 23 -6.94 -1.14 10.96
C THR A 23 -8.23 -1.92 10.73
N CYS A 24 -8.75 -1.96 9.50
CA CYS A 24 -9.94 -2.75 9.17
C CYS A 24 -9.70 -4.24 9.37
N MET A 25 -8.55 -4.79 8.94
CA MET A 25 -8.21 -6.21 9.15
C MET A 25 -7.99 -6.55 10.63
N ILE A 26 -7.37 -5.65 11.40
CA ILE A 26 -7.25 -5.83 12.87
C ILE A 26 -8.63 -5.88 13.50
N LEU A 27 -9.51 -4.94 13.15
CA LEU A 27 -10.86 -4.87 13.69
C LEU A 27 -11.71 -6.10 13.32
N SER A 28 -11.54 -6.63 12.11
CA SER A 28 -12.17 -7.89 11.67
C SER A 28 -11.57 -9.14 12.31
N SER A 29 -10.34 -9.07 12.81
CA SER A 29 -9.68 -10.19 13.51
C SER A 29 -10.03 -10.25 15.00
N LEU A 30 -10.62 -9.20 15.57
CA LEU A 30 -11.12 -9.21 16.95
C LEU A 30 -12.52 -9.84 16.97
N ASP A 31 -12.72 -10.86 17.80
CA ASP A 31 -14.03 -11.48 18.03
C ASP A 31 -14.95 -10.54 18.81
N LEU A 32 -15.45 -9.50 18.12
CA LEU A 32 -16.37 -8.50 18.66
C LEU A 32 -17.83 -8.96 18.64
N GLY A 33 -18.11 -10.19 18.19
CA GLY A 33 -19.47 -10.71 18.01
C GLY A 33 -20.26 -10.00 16.91
N LEU A 34 -19.56 -9.33 15.97
CA LEU A 34 -20.16 -8.60 14.86
C LEU A 34 -20.78 -9.57 13.85
N GLN A 35 -21.86 -9.12 13.22
CA GLN A 35 -22.51 -9.87 12.17
C GLN A 35 -21.67 -9.87 10.87
N PRO A 36 -21.75 -10.90 10.02
CA PRO A 36 -20.92 -11.01 8.83
C PRO A 36 -21.03 -9.81 7.87
N TRP A 37 -22.20 -9.18 7.77
CA TRP A 37 -22.39 -8.01 6.89
C TRP A 37 -21.63 -6.78 7.37
N GLU A 38 -21.44 -6.62 8.69
CA GLU A 38 -20.71 -5.48 9.26
C GLU A 38 -19.22 -5.61 8.98
N ILE A 39 -18.69 -6.82 9.10
CA ILE A 39 -17.30 -7.15 8.79
C ILE A 39 -17.01 -6.85 7.32
N VAL A 40 -17.90 -7.28 6.41
CA VAL A 40 -17.77 -7.00 4.97
C VAL A 40 -17.86 -5.50 4.69
N GLY A 41 -18.74 -4.76 5.37
CA GLY A 41 -18.85 -3.31 5.25
C GLY A 41 -17.57 -2.59 5.67
N ILE A 42 -17.00 -2.95 6.82
CA ILE A 42 -15.75 -2.39 7.34
C ILE A 42 -14.58 -2.67 6.40
N LEU A 43 -14.44 -3.92 5.94
CA LEU A 43 -13.38 -4.30 5.00
C LEU A 43 -13.50 -3.56 3.67
N SER A 44 -14.73 -3.45 3.14
CA SER A 44 -14.99 -2.75 1.87
C SER A 44 -14.65 -1.27 1.97
N CYS A 45 -15.04 -0.61 3.07
CA CYS A 45 -14.67 0.78 3.33
C CYS A 45 -13.14 0.93 3.46
N GLY A 46 -12.47 0.03 4.20
CA GLY A 46 -11.02 0.06 4.35
C GLY A 46 -10.27 -0.09 3.03
N LEU A 47 -10.72 -1.00 2.16
CA LEU A 47 -10.19 -1.15 0.82
C LEU A 47 -10.50 0.07 -0.06
N ALA A 48 -11.68 0.67 0.05
CA ALA A 48 -11.99 1.89 -0.70
C ALA A 48 -11.01 3.02 -0.37
N LEU A 49 -10.68 3.21 0.91
CA LEU A 49 -9.68 4.18 1.37
C LEU A 49 -8.26 3.84 0.90
N SER A 50 -7.96 2.59 0.57
CA SER A 50 -6.66 2.22 -0.04
C SER A 50 -6.48 2.78 -1.46
N SER A 51 -7.55 3.23 -2.11
CA SER A 51 -7.47 3.85 -3.45
C SER A 51 -6.71 5.19 -3.43
N PHE A 52 -6.53 5.80 -2.26
CA PHE A 52 -5.73 7.03 -2.12
C PHE A 52 -4.25 6.83 -2.48
N ALA A 53 -3.72 5.60 -2.44
CA ALA A 53 -2.35 5.30 -2.90
C ALA A 53 -2.11 5.70 -4.37
N LEU A 54 -3.12 5.59 -5.23
CA LEU A 54 -2.97 5.89 -6.66
C LEU A 54 -2.61 7.35 -6.89
N SER A 55 -3.14 8.26 -6.07
CA SER A 55 -2.80 9.70 -6.13
C SER A 55 -1.33 9.99 -5.80
N GLY A 56 -0.71 9.15 -4.94
CA GLY A 56 0.71 9.23 -4.64
C GLY A 56 1.56 8.61 -5.74
N LEU A 57 1.17 7.42 -6.22
CA LEU A 57 1.94 6.63 -7.19
C LEU A 57 2.16 7.37 -8.51
N TYR A 58 1.10 7.85 -9.17
CA TYR A 58 1.23 8.44 -10.50
C TYR A 58 1.96 9.78 -10.46
N CYS A 59 1.64 10.61 -9.48
CA CYS A 59 2.21 11.95 -9.39
C CYS A 59 3.68 11.94 -8.93
N THR A 60 4.12 10.94 -8.16
CA THR A 60 5.52 10.82 -7.73
C THR A 60 6.48 10.52 -8.88
N HIS A 61 6.07 9.67 -9.82
CA HIS A 61 6.88 9.37 -11.00
C HIS A 61 7.01 10.59 -11.92
N GLN A 62 5.92 11.35 -12.11
CA GLN A 62 5.92 12.56 -12.93
C GLN A 62 6.79 13.67 -12.34
N ASP A 63 6.78 13.83 -11.01
CA ASP A 63 7.61 14.83 -10.34
C ASP A 63 9.11 14.48 -10.33
N ILE A 64 9.47 13.19 -10.34
CA ILE A 64 10.87 12.76 -10.28
C ILE A 64 11.57 12.89 -11.63
N SER A 65 10.87 12.55 -12.72
CA SER A 65 11.33 12.75 -14.09
C SER A 65 10.12 12.71 -15.03
N PRO A 66 9.74 13.85 -15.64
CA PRO A 66 8.62 13.86 -16.59
C PRO A 66 8.94 13.09 -17.88
N GLU A 67 10.22 12.97 -18.25
CA GLU A 67 10.66 12.27 -19.47
C GLU A 67 10.61 10.75 -19.33
N TYR A 68 10.99 10.22 -18.16
CA TYR A 68 11.04 8.78 -17.88
C TYR A 68 9.84 8.24 -17.07
N ALA A 69 8.82 9.08 -16.79
CA ALA A 69 7.70 8.74 -15.91
C ALA A 69 7.00 7.43 -16.29
N SER A 70 6.77 7.18 -17.58
CA SER A 70 6.10 5.99 -18.10
C SER A 70 6.89 4.71 -17.84
N ILE A 71 8.22 4.78 -17.99
CA ILE A 71 9.13 3.64 -17.82
C ILE A 71 9.24 3.30 -16.33
N LEU A 72 9.41 4.31 -15.46
CA LEU A 72 9.45 4.07 -14.02
C LEU A 72 8.12 3.51 -13.49
N LEU A 73 6.98 3.98 -14.03
CA LEU A 73 5.67 3.45 -13.69
C LEU A 73 5.51 1.98 -14.13
N GLY A 74 6.02 1.64 -15.32
CA GLY A 74 6.04 0.26 -15.80
C GLY A 74 6.85 -0.66 -14.87
N ILE A 75 8.07 -0.23 -14.51
CA ILE A 75 8.96 -0.98 -13.60
C ILE A 75 8.29 -1.18 -12.23
N THR A 76 7.72 -0.12 -11.64
CA THR A 76 7.05 -0.23 -10.33
C THR A 76 5.83 -1.16 -10.38
N ASN A 77 5.06 -1.17 -11.47
CA ASN A 77 3.95 -2.11 -11.63
C ASN A 77 4.45 -3.56 -11.75
N THR A 78 5.51 -3.82 -12.51
CA THR A 78 6.11 -5.16 -12.60
C THR A 78 6.62 -5.64 -11.23
N VAL A 79 7.33 -4.78 -10.49
CA VAL A 79 7.79 -5.10 -9.14
C VAL A 79 6.61 -5.34 -8.19
N GLY A 80 5.51 -4.59 -8.33
CA GLY A 80 4.29 -4.77 -7.55
C GLY A 80 3.53 -6.06 -7.85
N ALA A 81 3.61 -6.58 -9.08
CA ALA A 81 2.94 -7.81 -9.47
C ALA A 81 3.57 -9.07 -8.82
N VAL A 82 4.89 -9.08 -8.60
CA VAL A 82 5.60 -10.25 -8.06
C VAL A 82 5.11 -10.64 -6.66
N PRO A 83 5.01 -9.73 -5.66
CA PRO A 83 4.41 -10.02 -4.37
C PRO A 83 2.94 -10.43 -4.47
N GLY A 84 2.20 -9.92 -5.46
CA GLY A 84 0.81 -10.33 -5.70
C GLY A 84 0.71 -11.82 -6.03
N ILE A 85 1.53 -12.29 -6.98
CA ILE A 85 1.54 -13.70 -7.40
C ILE A 85 2.01 -14.60 -6.25
N VAL A 86 3.13 -14.28 -5.62
CA VAL A 86 3.70 -15.08 -4.53
C VAL A 86 2.81 -15.04 -3.29
N GLY A 87 2.24 -13.89 -2.97
CA GLY A 87 1.39 -13.68 -1.81
C GLY A 87 0.10 -14.49 -1.88
N VAL A 88 -0.54 -14.60 -3.05
CA VAL A 88 -1.73 -15.45 -3.22
C VAL A 88 -1.40 -16.93 -3.00
N ALA A 89 -0.32 -17.43 -3.60
CA ALA A 89 0.10 -18.82 -3.42
C ALA A 89 0.46 -19.14 -1.95
N LEU A 90 1.18 -18.23 -1.30
CA LEU A 90 1.54 -18.36 0.11
C LEU A 90 0.30 -18.35 1.01
N THR A 91 -0.64 -17.44 0.78
CA THR A 91 -1.88 -17.34 1.56
C THR A 91 -2.71 -18.62 1.47
N GLY A 92 -2.80 -19.22 0.27
CA GLY A 92 -3.47 -20.51 0.07
C GLY A 92 -2.82 -21.63 0.88
N PHE A 93 -1.48 -21.71 0.83
CA PHE A 93 -0.72 -22.72 1.60
C PHE A 93 -0.88 -22.56 3.12
N LEU A 94 -0.85 -21.32 3.63
CA LEU A 94 -1.08 -21.06 5.05
C LEU A 94 -2.50 -21.41 5.48
N LEU A 95 -3.49 -21.14 4.62
CA LEU A 95 -4.89 -21.43 4.88
C LEU A 95 -5.15 -22.94 4.99
N ASP A 96 -4.55 -23.72 4.10
CA ASP A 96 -4.64 -25.19 4.14
C ASP A 96 -4.02 -25.77 5.42
N SER A 97 -2.99 -25.11 5.97
CA SER A 97 -2.30 -25.56 7.18
C SER A 97 -2.99 -25.12 8.47
N THR A 98 -3.53 -23.90 8.50
CA THR A 98 -4.00 -23.25 9.75
C THR A 98 -5.53 -23.29 9.89
N HIS A 99 -6.26 -23.52 8.79
CA HIS A 99 -7.73 -23.48 8.71
C HIS A 99 -8.38 -22.18 9.22
N SER A 100 -7.60 -21.10 9.38
CA SER A 100 -8.06 -19.81 9.88
C SER A 100 -7.63 -18.70 8.94
N TRP A 101 -8.61 -17.95 8.44
CA TRP A 101 -8.39 -16.79 7.57
C TRP A 101 -7.67 -15.64 8.29
N SER A 102 -7.90 -15.49 9.58
CA SER A 102 -7.27 -14.43 10.38
C SER A 102 -5.76 -14.63 10.49
N MET A 103 -5.29 -15.86 10.72
CA MET A 103 -3.86 -16.17 10.75
C MET A 103 -3.24 -16.24 9.36
N SER A 104 -3.98 -16.76 8.37
CA SER A 104 -3.40 -17.05 7.05
C SER A 104 -3.36 -15.84 6.12
N LEU A 105 -4.32 -14.93 6.25
CA LEU A 105 -4.47 -13.75 5.38
C LEU A 105 -4.30 -12.44 6.16
N PHE A 106 -5.04 -12.24 7.25
CA PHE A 106 -5.01 -10.94 7.95
C PHE A 106 -3.66 -10.67 8.61
N ALA A 107 -3.07 -11.64 9.34
CA ALA A 107 -1.79 -11.42 10.02
C ALA A 107 -0.62 -11.07 9.06
N PRO A 108 -0.38 -11.81 7.96
CA PRO A 108 0.64 -11.43 6.98
C PRO A 108 0.35 -10.10 6.29
N SER A 109 -0.91 -9.85 5.90
CA SER A 109 -1.29 -8.58 5.26
C SER A 109 -1.05 -7.39 6.19
N ILE A 110 -1.44 -7.47 7.46
CA ILE A 110 -1.19 -6.42 8.46
C ILE A 110 0.31 -6.17 8.61
N PHE A 111 1.12 -7.23 8.68
CA PHE A 111 2.58 -7.11 8.75
C PHE A 111 3.15 -6.33 7.56
N PHE A 112 2.76 -6.68 6.33
CA PHE A 112 3.23 -5.98 5.13
C PHE A 112 2.73 -4.53 5.04
N TYR A 113 1.49 -4.25 5.43
CA TYR A 113 0.97 -2.87 5.45
C TYR A 113 1.69 -2.00 6.48
N LEU A 114 1.96 -2.51 7.68
CA LEU A 114 2.67 -1.77 8.73
C LEU A 114 4.14 -1.55 8.38
N THR A 115 4.84 -2.60 7.94
CA THR A 115 6.25 -2.48 7.52
C THR A 115 6.37 -1.56 6.31
N GLY A 116 5.47 -1.67 5.32
CA GLY A 116 5.38 -0.75 4.18
C GLY A 116 5.15 0.69 4.60
N THR A 117 4.28 0.94 5.59
CA THR A 117 4.05 2.28 6.15
C THR A 117 5.31 2.84 6.83
N ILE A 118 6.00 2.03 7.63
CA ILE A 118 7.24 2.44 8.32
C ILE A 118 8.33 2.79 7.29
N VAL A 119 8.55 1.91 6.31
CA VAL A 119 9.53 2.14 5.24
C VAL A 119 9.18 3.39 4.44
N TRP A 120 7.89 3.58 4.10
CA TRP A 120 7.45 4.78 3.41
C TRP A 120 7.69 6.05 4.24
N LEU A 121 7.32 6.07 5.52
CA LEU A 121 7.52 7.24 6.36
C LEU A 121 9.00 7.58 6.55
N ALA A 122 9.86 6.56 6.68
CA ALA A 122 11.30 6.70 6.87
C ALA A 122 12.04 7.14 5.60
N PHE A 123 11.74 6.54 4.44
CA PHE A 123 12.51 6.72 3.22
C PHE A 123 11.84 7.58 2.15
N ALA A 124 10.54 7.87 2.24
CA ALA A 124 9.88 8.71 1.24
C ALA A 124 10.45 10.14 1.28
N SER A 125 11.21 10.44 0.24
CA SER A 125 11.81 11.73 -0.07
C SER A 125 11.71 11.95 -1.58
N SER A 126 11.48 13.19 -1.96
CA SER A 126 11.01 13.57 -3.30
C SER A 126 11.62 14.90 -3.71
N LYS A 127 12.91 15.03 -3.41
CA LYS A 127 13.69 16.11 -3.98
C LYS A 127 13.77 15.81 -5.48
N PRO A 128 13.39 16.76 -6.37
CA PRO A 128 13.56 16.56 -7.81
C PRO A 128 15.03 16.21 -8.06
N GLN A 129 15.27 15.05 -8.68
CA GLN A 129 16.62 14.65 -9.06
C GLN A 129 16.97 15.43 -10.32
N SER A 130 18.01 16.26 -10.27
CA SER A 130 18.52 16.93 -11.47
C SER A 130 19.24 15.89 -12.31
N PHE A 131 18.52 15.27 -13.24
CA PHE A 131 19.13 14.58 -14.36
C PHE A 131 19.67 15.66 -15.31
N SER A 132 20.76 16.33 -14.91
CA SER A 132 21.57 17.12 -15.84
C SER A 132 22.51 16.13 -16.51
N GLU A 133 22.36 15.98 -17.82
CA GLU A 133 23.37 15.39 -18.67
C GLU A 133 24.69 16.16 -18.42
N SER A 134 25.71 15.47 -17.94
CA SER A 134 27.09 15.88 -18.16
C SER A 134 27.60 14.98 -19.27
N ASP A 135 27.50 15.52 -20.50
CA ASP A 135 28.10 15.10 -21.77
C ASP A 135 28.03 13.61 -22.21
#